data_AF-A0A251TRR8-F1
#
_entry.id   AF-A0A251TRR8-F1
#
_cell.length_a   1.000
_cell.length_b   1.000
_cell.length_c   1.000
_cell.angle_alpha   90.00
_cell.angle_beta   90.00
_cell.angle_gamma   90.00
#
_symmetry.space_group_name_H-M   'P 1'
#
loop_
_entity.id
_entity.type
_entity.pdbx_description
1 polymer ?
#
loop_
_entity_poly.entity_id
_entity_poly.type
_entity_poly.pdbx_seq_one_letter_code
_entity_poly.pdbx_strand_id
1 'polypeptide(L)'
;MCKCKKCGNKYRADSKNGTGNLNRHIQSCVKTTTKDIGQFLLSSNQGSLLSRNPQFSQEKFRELLVQALIRHDLPFSFVEYEGIRDLLKYLEPKWTK
;
A
#
# COMPACT_ATOMS: atom_id res chain seq x y z
N MET A 1 -5.55 -34.05 -24.63
CA MET A 1 -4.44 -33.59 -23.75
C MET A 1 -4.68 -32.15 -23.36
N CYS A 2 -4.62 -31.81 -22.07
CA CYS A 2 -4.75 -30.44 -21.58
C CYS A 2 -3.40 -29.92 -21.05
N LYS A 3 -3.21 -28.60 -20.98
CA LYS A 3 -1.96 -27.99 -20.49
C LYS A 3 -2.24 -26.89 -19.48
N CYS A 4 -1.41 -26.78 -18.45
CA CYS A 4 -1.45 -25.64 -17.55
C CYS A 4 -0.98 -24.38 -18.29
N LYS A 5 -1.78 -23.31 -18.27
CA LYS A 5 -1.43 -22.04 -18.93
C LYS A 5 -0.25 -21.31 -18.25
N LYS A 6 0.01 -21.60 -16.97
CA LYS A 6 1.03 -20.92 -16.16
C LYS A 6 2.40 -21.59 -16.27
N CYS A 7 2.46 -22.92 -16.17
CA CYS A 7 3.74 -23.65 -16.24
C CYS A 7 3.96 -24.47 -17.52
N GLY A 8 2.93 -24.66 -18.35
CA GLY A 8 3.03 -25.44 -19.59
C GLY A 8 2.94 -26.95 -19.41
N ASN A 9 2.86 -27.47 -18.17
CA ASN A 9 2.77 -28.90 -17.91
C ASN A 9 1.54 -29.52 -18.60
N LYS A 10 1.76 -30.66 -19.26
CA LYS A 10 0.75 -31.39 -20.02
C LYS A 10 0.15 -32.50 -19.16
N TYR A 11 -1.17 -32.62 -19.21
CA TYR A 11 -1.95 -33.62 -18.50
C TYR A 11 -2.82 -34.41 -19.47
N ARG A 12 -2.98 -35.70 -19.18
CA ARG A 12 -3.90 -36.56 -19.92
C ARG A 12 -5.33 -36.13 -19.63
N ALA A 13 -6.12 -36.03 -20.69
CA ALA A 13 -7.52 -35.59 -20.66
C ALA A 13 -8.33 -36.56 -21.51
N ASP A 14 -8.16 -37.85 -21.21
CA ASP A 14 -8.88 -38.93 -21.86
C ASP A 14 -10.27 -39.04 -21.20
N SER A 15 -11.28 -39.55 -21.89
CA SER A 15 -12.64 -39.70 -21.32
C SER A 15 -12.69 -40.53 -20.03
N LYS A 16 -11.66 -41.34 -19.75
CA LYS A 16 -11.49 -42.14 -18.53
C LYS A 16 -10.84 -41.38 -17.37
N ASN A 17 -10.16 -40.27 -17.68
CA ASN A 17 -9.37 -39.48 -16.75
C ASN A 17 -10.03 -38.10 -16.60
N GLY A 18 -10.72 -37.87 -15.47
CA GLY A 18 -11.39 -36.60 -15.19
C GLY A 18 -10.43 -35.41 -15.03
N THR A 19 -10.99 -34.22 -14.79
CA THR A 19 -10.25 -32.95 -14.64
C THR A 19 -9.44 -32.84 -13.34
N GLY A 20 -9.55 -33.84 -12.44
CA GLY A 20 -8.94 -33.83 -11.10
C GLY A 20 -7.42 -33.66 -11.10
N ASN A 21 -6.70 -34.24 -12.07
CA ASN A 21 -5.24 -34.14 -12.14
C ASN A 21 -4.78 -32.70 -12.40
N LEU A 22 -5.45 -31.99 -13.32
CA LEU A 22 -5.16 -30.59 -13.59
C LEU A 22 -5.59 -29.69 -12.42
N ASN A 23 -6.75 -29.95 -11.82
CA ASN A 23 -7.25 -29.19 -10.67
C ASN A 23 -6.29 -29.27 -9.48
N ARG A 24 -5.80 -30.46 -9.13
CA ARG A 24 -4.81 -30.64 -8.08
C ARG A 24 -3.51 -29.89 -8.38
N HIS A 25 -3.07 -29.91 -9.64
CA HIS A 25 -1.89 -29.16 -10.06
C HIS A 25 -2.06 -27.65 -9.92
N ILE A 26 -3.21 -27.08 -10.29
CA ILE A 26 -3.44 -25.63 -10.22
C ILE A 26 -3.28 -25.13 -8.78
N GLN A 27 -3.67 -25.92 -7.77
CA GLN A 27 -3.52 -25.57 -6.35
C GLN A 27 -2.06 -25.50 -5.88
N SER A 28 -1.13 -26.22 -6.54
CA SER A 28 0.27 -26.31 -6.15
C SER A 28 1.24 -25.80 -7.23
N CYS A 29 0.73 -25.15 -8.28
CA CYS A 29 1.56 -24.72 -9.39
C CYS A 29 2.49 -23.58 -8.93
N VAL A 30 3.81 -23.84 -8.94
CA VAL A 30 4.80 -22.84 -8.47
C VAL A 30 4.72 -21.53 -9.28
N LYS A 31 4.38 -21.62 -10.57
CA LYS A 31 4.19 -20.44 -11.45
C LYS A 31 2.82 -19.75 -11.32
N THR A 32 1.92 -20.22 -10.46
CA THR A 32 0.79 -19.41 -9.98
C THR A 32 1.16 -18.54 -8.78
N THR A 33 2.18 -18.96 -8.00
CA THR A 33 2.64 -18.26 -6.80
C THR A 33 3.57 -17.09 -7.10
N THR A 34 4.16 -17.04 -8.30
CA THR A 34 4.79 -15.81 -8.80
C THR A 34 3.67 -14.80 -9.07
N LYS A 35 3.22 -14.13 -8.01
CA LYS A 35 2.44 -12.90 -8.13
C LYS A 35 3.28 -12.02 -9.04
N ASP A 36 2.71 -11.66 -10.18
CA ASP A 36 3.29 -10.67 -11.07
C ASP A 36 3.73 -9.49 -10.19
N ILE A 37 4.98 -9.07 -10.29
CA ILE A 37 5.51 -8.00 -9.41
C ILE A 37 4.61 -6.77 -9.53
N GLY A 38 4.10 -6.49 -10.74
CA GLY A 38 3.11 -5.45 -10.97
C GLY A 38 1.82 -5.67 -10.20
N GLN A 39 1.29 -6.89 -10.15
CA GLN A 39 0.08 -7.19 -9.39
C GLN A 39 0.30 -7.25 -7.87
N PHE A 40 1.50 -7.61 -7.39
CA PHE A 40 1.86 -7.48 -5.99
C PHE A 40 1.92 -6.00 -5.58
N LEU A 41 2.53 -5.14 -6.40
CA LEU A 41 2.57 -3.68 -6.22
C LEU A 41 1.16 -3.05 -6.26
N LEU A 42 0.26 -3.56 -7.11
CA LEU A 42 -1.12 -3.06 -7.21
C LEU A 42 -2.06 -3.61 -6.12
N SER A 43 -1.87 -4.87 -5.69
CA SER A 43 -2.70 -5.52 -4.66
C SER A 43 -2.29 -5.14 -3.25
N SER A 44 -1.03 -4.72 -3.08
CA SER A 44 -0.63 -3.97 -1.92
C SER A 44 -1.10 -2.54 -2.11
N ASN A 45 -2.37 -2.28 -1.75
CA ASN A 45 -2.89 -0.94 -1.45
C ASN A 45 -2.13 -0.24 -0.28
N GLN A 46 -0.95 -0.76 0.06
CA GLN A 46 0.05 -0.27 0.97
C GLN A 46 1.39 -0.65 0.32
N GLY A 47 1.90 0.21 -0.56
CA GLY A 47 3.22 0.10 -1.19
C GLY A 47 4.36 0.18 -0.16
N SER A 48 4.42 -0.77 0.76
CA SER A 48 5.24 -0.76 1.97
C SER A 48 6.72 -1.07 1.73
N LEU A 49 7.12 -1.30 0.48
CA LEU A 49 8.53 -1.48 0.10
C LEU A 49 9.12 -0.30 -0.68
N LEU A 50 8.29 0.59 -1.26
CA LEU A 50 8.75 1.78 -2.00
C LEU A 50 8.26 3.10 -1.40
N SER A 51 7.23 3.07 -0.55
CA SER A 51 6.75 4.23 0.18
C SER A 51 7.25 4.18 1.62
N ARG A 52 8.56 4.37 1.80
CA ARG A 52 9.06 4.97 3.06
C ARG A 52 8.85 6.47 3.00
N ASN A 53 7.69 6.93 2.55
CA ASN A 53 7.28 8.28 2.87
C ASN A 53 6.71 8.16 4.29
N PRO A 54 7.36 8.69 5.34
CA PRO A 54 6.75 8.68 6.66
C PRO A 54 5.38 9.32 6.50
N GLN A 55 4.32 8.54 6.75
CA GLN A 55 2.97 9.09 6.74
C GLN A 55 2.99 10.27 7.68
N PHE A 56 2.49 11.41 7.21
CA PHE A 56 2.40 12.60 8.03
C PHE A 56 1.59 12.26 9.29
N SER A 57 2.25 12.35 10.44
CA SER A 57 1.62 12.11 11.74
C SER A 57 1.23 13.45 12.34
N GLN A 58 -0.08 13.65 12.50
CA GLN A 58 -0.64 14.85 13.12
C GLN A 58 -0.12 15.02 14.56
N GLU A 59 0.05 13.91 15.29
CA GLU A 59 0.63 13.91 16.64
C GLU A 59 2.06 14.41 16.61
N LYS A 60 2.90 13.88 15.69
CA LYS A 60 4.28 14.32 15.57
C LYS A 60 4.41 15.79 15.18
N PHE A 61 3.52 16.25 14.31
CA PHE A 61 3.45 17.65 13.92
C PHE A 61 3.12 18.56 15.11
N ARG A 62 2.12 18.20 15.93
CA ARG A 62 1.74 18.95 17.13
C ARG A 62 2.89 19.03 18.14
N GLU A 63 3.60 17.92 18.36
CA GLU A 63 4.81 17.92 19.22
C GLU A 63 5.85 18.93 18.74
N LEU A 64 6.19 18.90 17.45
CA LEU A 64 7.18 19.80 16.87
C LEU A 64 6.74 21.27 16.94
N LEU A 65 5.46 21.54 16.71
CA LEU A 65 4.89 22.87 16.79
C LEU A 65 4.98 23.44 18.22
N VAL A 66 4.60 22.66 19.23
CA VAL A 66 4.69 23.08 20.64
C VAL A 66 6.16 23.32 21.04
N GLN A 67 7.08 22.44 20.62
CA GLN A 67 8.51 22.64 20.86
C GLN A 67 9.03 23.93 20.22
N ALA A 68 8.57 24.26 19.02
CA ALA A 68 8.94 25.51 18.35
C ALA A 68 8.38 26.74 19.07
N LEU A 69 7.11 26.69 19.52
CA LEU A 69 6.49 27.78 20.30
C LEU A 69 7.28 28.06 21.58
N ILE A 70 7.61 27.03 22.35
CA ILE A 70 8.38 27.16 23.60
C ILE A 70 9.80 27.67 23.30
N ARG A 71 10.49 27.09 22.30
CA ARG A 71 11.87 27.46 21.96
C ARG A 71 12.02 28.92 21.54
N HIS A 72 11.00 29.48 20.91
CA HIS A 72 11.03 30.84 20.38
C HIS A 72 10.15 31.82 21.17
N ASP A 73 9.66 31.40 22.34
CA ASP A 73 8.78 32.20 23.23
C ASP A 73 7.59 32.82 22.48
N LEU A 74 6.97 32.03 21.59
CA LEU A 74 5.85 32.49 20.78
C LEU A 74 4.53 32.26 21.53
N PRO A 75 3.58 33.22 21.47
CA PRO A 75 2.28 33.05 22.05
C PRO A 75 1.49 31.96 21.32
N PHE A 76 0.58 31.29 22.04
CA PHE A 76 -0.31 30.28 21.43
C PHE A 76 -1.15 30.85 20.28
N SER A 77 -1.44 32.15 20.27
CA SER A 77 -2.17 32.82 19.18
C SER A 77 -1.43 32.79 17.83
N PHE A 78 -0.14 32.46 17.81
CA PHE A 78 0.65 32.30 16.58
C PHE A 78 0.00 31.31 15.60
N VAL A 79 -0.56 30.20 16.09
CA VAL A 79 -1.18 29.17 15.23
C VAL A 79 -2.54 29.61 14.68
N GLU A 80 -3.10 30.69 15.21
CA GLU A 80 -4.39 31.24 14.79
C GLU A 80 -4.26 32.30 13.70
N TYR A 81 -3.04 32.80 13.45
CA TYR A 81 -2.78 33.81 12.43
C TYR A 81 -3.20 33.30 11.06
N GLU A 82 -3.87 34.13 10.28
CA GLU A 82 -4.47 33.75 8.99
C GLU A 82 -3.44 33.10 8.05
N GLY A 83 -2.29 33.73 7.86
CA GLY A 83 -1.21 33.19 7.02
C GLY A 83 -0.62 31.87 7.55
N ILE A 84 -0.57 31.68 8.87
CA ILE A 84 -0.15 30.41 9.47
C ILE A 84 -1.22 29.35 9.24
N ARG A 85 -2.50 29.65 9.44
CA ARG A 85 -3.60 28.72 9.17
C ARG A 85 -3.62 28.26 7.72
N ASP A 86 -3.36 29.16 6.77
CA ASP A 86 -3.35 28.80 5.35
C ASP A 86 -2.14 27.95 4.98
N LEU A 87 -0.96 28.23 5.56
CA LEU A 87 0.21 27.36 5.46
C LEU A 87 -0.08 25.96 6.02
N LEU A 88 -0.72 25.86 7.18
CA LEU A 88 -1.05 24.58 7.82
C LEU A 88 -2.08 23.77 7.01
N LYS A 89 -3.10 24.44 6.46
CA LYS A 89 -4.09 23.80 5.56
C LYS A 89 -3.45 23.27 4.28
N TYR A 90 -2.48 24.00 3.72
CA TYR A 90 -1.76 23.57 2.52
C TYR A 90 -0.94 22.28 2.78
N LEU A 91 -0.28 22.20 3.94
CA LEU A 91 0.55 21.06 4.31
C LEU A 91 -0.24 19.77 4.56
N GLU A 92 -1.48 19.86 5.03
CA GLU A 92 -2.34 18.69 5.21
C GLU A 92 -3.79 18.98 4.76
N PRO A 93 -4.18 18.53 3.55
CA PRO A 93 -5.51 18.79 2.98
C PRO A 93 -6.68 18.26 3.83
N LYS A 94 -6.42 17.27 4.70
CA LYS A 94 -7.43 16.63 5.56
C LYS A 94 -7.97 17.56 6.67
N TRP A 95 -7.30 18.67 6.95
CA TRP A 95 -7.80 19.68 7.91
C TRP A 95 -8.93 20.53 7.32
N THR A 96 -9.19 20.42 6.02
CA THR A 96 -10.29 21.10 5.33
C THR A 96 -11.49 20.15 5.30
N LYS A 97 -12.24 20.06 6.39
CA LYS A 97 -13.54 19.40 6.42
C LYS A 97 -14.56 20.24 7.17
#